data_AF-A0A392V2K6-F1
#
_entry.id   AF-A0A392V2K6-F1
#
_cell.length_a   1.000
_cell.length_b   1.000
_cell.length_c   1.000
_cell.angle_alpha   90.00
_cell.angle_beta   90.00
_cell.angle_gamma   90.00
#
_symmetry.space_group_name_H-M   'P 1'
#
loop_
_entity.id
_entity.type
_entity.pdbx_description
1 polymer ?
#
loop_
_entity_poly.entity_id
_entity_poly.type
_entity_poly.pdbx_seq_one_letter_code
_entity_poly.pdbx_strand_id
1 'polypeptide(L)' 'VMIFFSAHGVPVAYVEKAGDPYKAEMEECVDLIMEELEKRKIANAYTLAYQ' A
#
# COMPACT_ATOMS: atom_id res chain seq x y z
N VAL A 1 -11.01 -9.20 11.97
CA VAL A 1 -10.74 -7.74 11.80
C VAL A 1 -9.96 -7.55 10.51
N MET A 2 -10.29 -6.52 9.73
CA MET A 2 -9.62 -6.15 8.47
C MET A 2 -8.83 -4.86 8.70
N ILE A 3 -7.62 -4.79 8.15
CA ILE A 3 -6.82 -3.57 8.11
C ILE A 3 -7.08 -2.89 6.77
N PHE A 4 -7.48 -1.61 6.81
CA PHE A 4 -7.74 -0.82 5.61
C PHE A 4 -6.69 0.28 5.50
N PHE A 5 -5.73 0.10 4.58
CA PHE A 5 -4.78 1.15 4.23
C PHE A 5 -5.41 2.08 3.19
N SER A 6 -5.22 3.37 3.39
CA SER A 6 -5.69 4.38 2.45
C SER A 6 -4.56 5.33 2.09
N ALA A 7 -4.31 5.48 0.80
CA ALA A 7 -3.32 6.37 0.23
C ALA A 7 -4.02 7.40 -0.67
N HIS A 8 -3.39 8.56 -0.86
CA HIS A 8 -3.92 9.56 -1.79
C HIS A 8 -3.65 9.10 -3.23
N GLY A 9 -4.63 9.23 -4.12
CA GLY A 9 -4.43 8.97 -5.54
C GLY A 9 -3.52 10.01 -6.18
N VAL A 10 -2.74 9.58 -7.17
CA VAL A 10 -2.01 10.49 -8.09
C VAL A 10 -2.66 10.43 -9.47
N PRO A 11 -2.55 11.48 -10.29
CA PRO A 11 -3.04 11.44 -11.66
C PRO A 11 -2.46 10.24 -12.43
N VAL A 12 -3.29 9.49 -13.15
CA VAL A 12 -2.86 8.30 -13.91
C VAL A 12 -1.70 8.62 -14.87
N ALA A 13 -1.69 9.81 -15.45
CA ALA A 13 -0.61 10.28 -16.32
C ALA A 13 0.76 10.30 -15.64
N TYR A 14 0.84 10.46 -14.32
CA TYR A 14 2.12 10.47 -13.61
C TYR A 14 2.70 9.07 -13.55
N VAL A 15 1.86 8.06 -13.32
CA VAL A 15 2.29 6.65 -13.33
C VAL A 15 2.62 6.20 -14.76
N GLU A 16 1.71 6.40 -15.72
CA GLU A 16 1.85 5.83 -17.06
C GLU A 16 2.83 6.60 -17.96
N LYS A 17 2.92 7.93 -17.82
CA LYS A 17 3.74 8.78 -18.71
C LYS A 17 5.01 9.31 -18.06
N ALA A 18 4.95 9.62 -16.77
CA ALA A 18 6.12 10.15 -16.04
C ALA A 18 6.89 9.05 -15.29
N GLY A 19 6.36 7.82 -15.21
CA GLY A 19 7.00 6.71 -14.51
C GLY A 19 7.08 6.93 -12.99
N ASP A 20 6.10 7.63 -12.43
CA ASP A 20 6.04 7.96 -11.00
C ASP A 20 6.01 6.67 -10.16
N PRO A 21 6.98 6.47 -9.24
CA PRO A 21 7.09 5.25 -8.44
C PRO A 21 6.08 5.19 -7.30
N TYR A 22 5.28 6.24 -7.08
CA TYR A 22 4.39 6.39 -5.92
C TYR A 22 3.57 5.13 -5.59
N LYS A 23 2.94 4.51 -6.61
CA LYS A 23 2.13 3.31 -6.40
C LYS A 23 2.96 2.17 -5.82
N ALA A 24 4.13 1.89 -6.43
CA ALA A 24 5.01 0.81 -6.02
C ALA A 24 5.60 1.06 -4.62
N GLU A 25 6.00 2.29 -4.32
CA GLU A 25 6.50 2.66 -2.98
C GLU A 25 5.43 2.49 -1.90
N MET A 26 4.15 2.77 -2.20
CA MET A 26 3.06 2.55 -1.25
C MET A 26 2.76 1.07 -1.05
N GLU A 27 2.80 0.25 -2.11
CA GLU A 27 2.64 -1.20 -2.01
C GLU A 27 3.77 -1.82 -1.16
N GLU A 28 5.03 -1.43 -1.39
CA GLU A 28 6.18 -1.87 -0.61
C GLU A 28 6.07 -1.47 0.88
N CYS A 29 5.64 -0.24 1.16
CA CYS A 29 5.43 0.22 2.53
C CYS A 29 4.36 -0.60 3.26
N VAL A 30 3.26 -0.95 2.59
CA VAL A 30 2.21 -1.82 3.16
C VAL A 30 2.74 -3.21 3.43
N ASP A 31 3.53 -3.79 2.52
CA ASP A 31 4.11 -5.11 2.69
C ASP A 31 5.04 -5.16 3.92
N LEU A 32 5.89 -4.15 4.12
CA LEU A 32 6.76 -4.04 5.30
C LEU A 32 5.96 -3.96 6.62
N ILE A 33 4.84 -3.24 6.62
CA ILE A 33 3.95 -3.18 7.80
C ILE A 33 3.34 -4.54 8.07
N MET A 34 2.86 -5.23 7.03
CA MET A 34 2.23 -6.55 7.19
C MET A 34 3.23 -7.62 7.63
N GLU A 35 4.47 -7.58 7.13
CA GLU A 35 5.55 -8.45 7.59
C GLU A 35 5.85 -8.25 9.10
N GLU A 36 5.87 -6.99 9.55
CA GLU A 36 6.09 -6.68 10.97
C GLU A 36 4.91 -7.13 11.86
N LEU A 37 3.68 -7.05 11.37
CA LEU A 37 2.50 -7.59 12.06
C LEU A 37 2.55 -9.12 12.14
N GLU A 38 2.96 -9.80 11.07
CA GLU A 38 3.13 -11.24 11.04
C GLU A 38 4.18 -11.70 12.07
N LYS A 39 5.33 -11.01 12.17
CA LYS A 39 6.36 -11.25 13.20
C LYS A 39 5.80 -11.15 14.62
N ARG A 40 4.80 -10.31 14.84
CA ARG A 40 4.08 -10.12 16.12
C ARG A 40 2.92 -11.09 16.32
N LYS A 41 2.72 -12.05 15.41
CA LYS A 41 1.61 -13.03 15.38
C LYS A 41 0.24 -12.38 15.21
N ILE A 42 0.19 -11.24 14.52
CA ILE A 42 -1.05 -10.53 14.18
C ILE A 42 -1.35 -10.85 12.71
N ALA A 43 -2.33 -11.74 12.49
CA ALA A 43 -2.74 -12.17 11.16
C ALA A 43 -4.11 -11.60 10.81
N ASN A 44 -4.12 -10.40 10.21
CA ASN A 44 -5.33 -9.75 9.71
C ASN A 44 -5.26 -9.66 8.19
N ALA A 45 -6.40 -9.89 7.52
CA ALA A 45 -6.53 -9.54 6.11
C ALA A 45 -6.40 -8.02 5.95
N TYR A 46 -5.79 -7.59 4.85
CA TYR A 46 -5.62 -6.18 4.54
C TYR A 46 -6.06 -5.83 3.11
N THR A 47 -6.32 -4.54 2.89
CA THR A 47 -6.49 -3.97 1.56
C THR A 47 -5.85 -2.58 1.52
N LEU A 48 -5.41 -2.16 0.34
CA LEU A 48 -4.89 -0.81 0.07
C LEU A 48 -5.77 -0.16 -0.98
N ALA A 49 -6.36 0.99 -0.65
CA ALA A 49 -7.16 1.79 -1.55
C ALA A 49 -6.51 3.15 -1.80
N TYR A 50 -6.58 3.62 -3.05
CA TYR A 50 -6.19 4.96 -3.44
C TYR A 50 -7.44 5.83 -3.62
N GLN A 51 -7.46 7.02 -3.02
CA GLN A 51 -8.62 7.95 -3.03
C GLN A 51 -8.31 9.30 -3.70
#